data_AF-A0A1C6H684-F1
#
_entry.id   AF-A0A1C6H684-F1
#
_cell.length_a   1.000
_cell.length_b   1.000
_cell.length_c   1.000
_cell.angle_alpha   90.00
_cell.angle_beta   90.00
_cell.angle_gamma   90.00
#
_symmetry.space_group_name_H-M   'P 1'
#
loop_
_entity.id
_entity.type
_entity.pdbx_description
1 polymer ?
#
loop_
_entity_poly.entity_id
_entity_poly.type
_entity_poly.pdbx_seq_one_letter_code
_entity_poly.pdbx_strand_id
1 'polypeptide(L)'
;MKKCKKGIMILLTLMMSLAMLSGCGAKELDAEAAVDAYLRAELQGDIDDYAELLGRDKEDVQEEYDTNIDDMMEMFAEVEVLGGSFTDDFPQAVKDVLASAKYEITGSEKDDDGNYTVDVTVYPSDVFDIFYEKTMEAAVSAEDTSDIGGIVLQALKDAMDEQTFGDGEVHQVRIDYDEDEKLYEFNEDDTTELMEAFFATEDTIEQLYEPTGTVYDNEYLNWTKTEWEAASEEERTQCCLALVQEMQGLTDEEMAMIDLNDETIQQGIQQMKDGLDLSFENGMNVSIGDYAAIVQGETGAEE
;
A
#
# COMPACT_ATOMS: atom_id res chain seq x y z
N MET A 1 -1.27 3.79 -12.21
CA MET A 1 -2.65 3.51 -11.77
C MET A 1 -2.98 2.02 -11.75
N LYS A 2 -3.38 1.34 -12.84
CA LYS A 2 -3.50 -0.15 -12.82
C LYS A 2 -2.20 -0.90 -12.48
N LYS A 3 -1.06 -0.25 -12.68
CA LYS A 3 0.29 -0.80 -12.44
C LYS A 3 0.77 -0.73 -10.99
N CYS A 4 0.27 0.20 -10.17
CA CYS A 4 0.67 0.33 -8.76
C CYS A 4 -0.20 -0.58 -7.88
N LYS A 5 -1.52 -0.63 -8.15
CA LYS A 5 -2.43 -1.67 -7.63
C LYS A 5 -1.93 -3.07 -8.01
N LYS A 6 -1.47 -3.23 -9.25
CA LYS A 6 -0.75 -4.42 -9.66
C LYS A 6 0.62 -4.54 -9.00
N GLY A 7 1.39 -3.49 -8.73
CA GLY A 7 2.74 -3.59 -8.19
C GLY A 7 2.77 -4.12 -6.76
N ILE A 8 1.92 -3.59 -5.88
CA ILE A 8 1.76 -4.07 -4.50
C ILE A 8 1.12 -5.47 -4.47
N MET A 9 0.13 -5.76 -5.32
CA MET A 9 -0.41 -7.13 -5.49
C MET A 9 0.61 -8.10 -6.12
N ILE A 10 1.42 -7.64 -7.08
CA ILE A 10 2.48 -8.39 -7.78
C ILE A 10 3.62 -8.74 -6.81
N LEU A 11 3.87 -7.89 -5.81
CA LEU A 11 4.83 -8.12 -4.74
C LEU A 11 4.50 -9.36 -3.89
N LEU A 12 3.22 -9.53 -3.55
CA LEU A 12 2.73 -10.70 -2.84
C LEU A 12 2.62 -11.93 -3.74
N THR A 13 2.48 -11.75 -5.07
CA THR A 13 2.41 -12.87 -6.04
C THR A 13 3.75 -13.33 -6.63
N LEU A 14 4.81 -12.50 -6.63
CA LEU A 14 6.13 -12.88 -7.17
C LEU A 14 6.96 -13.77 -6.24
N MET A 15 6.52 -13.97 -4.98
CA MET A 15 7.13 -14.89 -4.00
C MET A 15 7.03 -16.38 -4.39
N MET A 16 6.24 -16.74 -5.39
CA MET A 16 5.92 -18.13 -5.68
C MET A 16 6.81 -18.75 -6.76
N SER A 17 8.08 -18.97 -6.43
CA SER A 17 8.95 -19.88 -7.20
C SER A 17 8.62 -21.34 -6.82
N LEU A 18 7.56 -21.89 -7.44
CA LEU A 18 7.25 -23.33 -7.56
C LEU A 18 7.95 -24.22 -6.52
N ALA A 19 7.36 -24.29 -5.32
CA ALA A 19 7.83 -25.12 -4.23
C ALA A 19 7.65 -26.60 -4.59
N MET A 20 8.53 -27.13 -5.42
CA MET A 20 8.62 -28.53 -5.78
C MET A 20 9.31 -29.28 -4.64
N LEU A 21 8.53 -29.76 -3.68
CA LEU A 21 9.06 -30.52 -2.55
C LEU A 21 9.56 -31.88 -3.03
N SER A 22 10.88 -32.08 -3.01
CA SER A 22 11.49 -33.34 -3.39
C SER A 22 11.03 -34.47 -2.45
N GLY A 23 10.23 -35.40 -2.99
CA GLY A 23 9.78 -36.59 -2.28
C GLY A 23 10.94 -37.56 -2.01
N CYS A 24 11.83 -37.22 -1.08
CA CYS A 24 12.88 -38.13 -0.62
C CYS A 24 12.20 -39.34 0.04
N GLY A 25 12.27 -40.48 -0.65
CA GLY A 25 11.50 -41.68 -0.32
C GLY A 25 11.47 -42.06 1.17
N ALA A 26 10.25 -42.35 1.64
CA ALA A 26 9.88 -43.04 2.88
C ALA A 26 9.42 -42.21 4.10
N LYS A 27 9.25 -40.88 4.01
CA LYS A 27 8.50 -40.12 5.04
C LYS A 27 7.30 -39.41 4.43
N GLU A 28 6.16 -39.54 5.09
CA GLU A 28 4.96 -38.76 4.81
C GLU A 28 5.26 -37.27 5.07
N LEU A 29 4.71 -36.39 4.22
CA LEU A 29 4.88 -34.95 4.38
C LEU A 29 4.25 -34.50 5.71
N ASP A 30 4.99 -33.70 6.46
CA ASP A 30 4.45 -32.96 7.60
C ASP A 30 3.94 -31.62 7.06
N ALA A 31 2.65 -31.57 6.68
CA ALA A 31 2.07 -30.43 5.96
C ALA A 31 2.04 -29.16 6.82
N GLU A 32 1.83 -29.29 8.13
CA GLU A 32 1.85 -28.16 9.07
C GLU A 32 3.26 -27.57 9.15
N ALA A 33 4.29 -28.41 9.30
CA ALA A 33 5.68 -27.95 9.31
C ALA A 33 6.11 -27.37 7.96
N ALA A 34 5.57 -27.88 6.85
CA ALA A 34 5.84 -27.35 5.51
C ALA A 34 5.30 -25.93 5.35
N VAL A 35 4.04 -25.68 5.73
CA VAL A 35 3.42 -24.35 5.68
C VAL A 35 4.12 -23.38 6.65
N ASP A 36 4.46 -23.82 7.85
CA ASP A 36 5.19 -22.97 8.81
C ASP A 36 6.59 -22.60 8.29
N ALA A 37 7.33 -23.54 7.70
CA ALA A 37 8.63 -23.27 7.11
C ALA A 37 8.52 -22.27 5.95
N TYR A 38 7.51 -22.42 5.08
CA TYR A 38 7.20 -21.46 4.02
C TYR A 38 6.94 -20.06 4.59
N LEU A 39 6.00 -19.92 5.54
CA LEU A 39 5.66 -18.63 6.13
C LEU A 39 6.84 -17.96 6.84
N ARG A 40 7.68 -18.71 7.56
CA ARG A 40 8.89 -18.15 8.18
C ARG A 40 9.94 -17.71 7.15
N ALA A 41 10.09 -18.44 6.05
CA ALA A 41 10.99 -18.04 4.97
C ALA A 41 10.51 -16.73 4.34
N GLU A 42 9.22 -16.62 3.97
CA GLU A 42 8.69 -15.45 3.30
C GLU A 42 8.53 -14.23 4.20
N LEU A 43 8.11 -14.41 5.46
CA LEU A 43 7.84 -13.29 6.39
C LEU A 43 9.05 -12.89 7.21
N GLN A 44 9.95 -13.82 7.51
CA GLN A 44 11.05 -13.60 8.46
C GLN A 44 12.43 -13.80 7.85
N GLY A 45 12.53 -14.29 6.61
CA GLY A 45 13.79 -14.69 5.99
C GLY A 45 14.45 -15.90 6.68
N ASP A 46 13.70 -16.67 7.48
CA ASP A 46 14.19 -17.90 8.10
C ASP A 46 14.04 -19.06 7.11
N ILE A 47 15.00 -19.14 6.20
CA ILE A 47 14.99 -20.02 5.03
C ILE A 47 15.44 -21.46 5.32
N ASP A 48 15.92 -21.76 6.52
CA ASP A 48 16.70 -22.96 6.80
C ASP A 48 15.90 -24.25 6.56
N ASP A 49 14.72 -24.32 7.17
CA ASP A 49 13.83 -25.48 7.05
C ASP A 49 13.12 -25.51 5.69
N TYR A 50 12.84 -24.35 5.11
CA TYR A 50 12.22 -24.25 3.78
C TYR A 50 13.17 -24.71 2.67
N ALA A 51 14.45 -24.34 2.72
CA ALA A 51 15.45 -24.83 1.77
C ALA A 51 15.63 -26.35 1.87
N GLU A 52 15.62 -26.92 3.10
CA GLU A 52 15.65 -28.37 3.30
C GLU A 52 14.41 -29.05 2.71
N LEU A 53 13.23 -28.48 2.93
CA LEU A 53 11.95 -28.94 2.41
C LEU A 53 11.95 -28.98 0.86
N LEU A 54 12.47 -27.93 0.23
CA LEU A 54 12.62 -27.84 -1.24
C LEU A 54 13.78 -28.71 -1.78
N GLY A 55 14.69 -29.18 -0.94
CA GLY A 55 15.93 -29.82 -1.37
C GLY A 55 16.85 -28.89 -2.16
N ARG A 56 16.79 -27.58 -1.88
CA ARG A 56 17.55 -26.52 -2.56
C ARG A 56 18.73 -26.06 -1.71
N ASP A 57 19.68 -25.37 -2.33
CA ASP A 57 20.76 -24.73 -1.59
C ASP A 57 20.21 -23.52 -0.81
N LYS A 58 20.69 -23.33 0.42
CA LYS A 58 20.26 -22.22 1.28
C LYS A 58 20.67 -20.88 0.70
N GLU A 59 21.83 -20.78 0.05
CA GLU A 59 22.27 -19.52 -0.57
C GLU A 59 21.30 -19.11 -1.69
N ASP A 60 20.81 -20.06 -2.49
CA ASP A 60 19.85 -19.79 -3.57
C ASP A 60 18.51 -19.29 -3.01
N VAL A 61 17.99 -19.92 -1.95
CA VAL A 61 16.71 -19.51 -1.33
C VAL A 61 16.84 -18.16 -0.61
N GLN A 62 17.99 -17.88 0.00
CA GLN A 62 18.28 -16.58 0.61
C GLN A 62 18.36 -15.47 -0.45
N GLU A 63 19.00 -15.72 -1.59
CA GLU A 63 19.10 -14.75 -2.69
C GLU A 63 17.70 -14.42 -3.26
N GLU A 64 16.81 -15.40 -3.35
CA GLU A 64 15.41 -15.16 -3.73
C GLU A 64 14.68 -14.26 -2.73
N TYR A 65 14.78 -14.54 -1.43
CA TYR A 65 14.20 -13.68 -0.40
C TYR A 65 14.74 -12.25 -0.47
N ASP A 66 16.07 -12.08 -0.57
CA ASP A 66 16.67 -10.75 -0.64
C ASP A 66 16.29 -10.01 -1.93
N THR A 67 16.22 -10.71 -3.07
CA THR A 67 15.74 -10.13 -4.34
C THR A 67 14.29 -9.65 -4.23
N ASN A 68 13.43 -10.42 -3.56
CA ASN A 68 12.04 -10.03 -3.34
C ASN A 68 11.92 -8.74 -2.51
N ILE A 69 12.79 -8.58 -1.50
CA ILE A 69 12.86 -7.35 -0.72
C ILE A 69 13.38 -6.19 -1.60
N ASP A 70 14.40 -6.41 -2.42
CA ASP A 70 14.92 -5.37 -3.32
C ASP A 70 13.87 -4.92 -4.34
N ASP A 71 13.14 -5.85 -4.96
CA ASP A 71 12.01 -5.56 -5.86
C ASP A 71 10.91 -4.76 -5.15
N MET A 72 10.68 -5.05 -3.86
CA MET A 72 9.77 -4.23 -3.03
C MET A 72 10.28 -2.80 -2.89
N MET A 73 11.58 -2.62 -2.66
CA MET A 73 12.19 -1.30 -2.47
C MET A 73 12.19 -0.48 -3.75
N GLU A 74 12.39 -1.12 -4.92
CA GLU A 74 12.32 -0.44 -6.22
C GLU A 74 10.93 0.19 -6.44
N MET A 75 9.86 -0.46 -6.01
CA MET A 75 8.51 0.11 -6.13
C MET A 75 8.28 1.33 -5.24
N PHE A 76 8.82 1.35 -4.03
CA PHE A 76 8.81 2.56 -3.20
C PHE A 76 9.62 3.69 -3.84
N ALA A 77 10.71 3.36 -4.55
CA ALA A 77 11.53 4.35 -5.27
C ALA A 77 10.85 4.92 -6.52
N GLU A 78 9.91 4.19 -7.12
CA GLU A 78 9.07 4.67 -8.23
C GLU A 78 7.93 5.59 -7.77
N VAL A 79 7.61 5.66 -6.47
CA VAL A 79 6.65 6.65 -5.95
C VAL A 79 7.34 8.02 -5.96
N GLU A 80 7.04 8.81 -6.99
CA GLU A 80 7.67 10.11 -7.31
C GLU A 80 7.64 11.12 -6.14
N VAL A 81 6.66 11.02 -5.24
CA VAL A 81 6.53 11.79 -3.98
C VAL A 81 7.60 11.44 -2.95
N LEU A 82 8.04 10.18 -2.90
CA LEU A 82 9.02 9.72 -1.92
C LEU A 82 10.45 10.17 -2.27
N GLY A 83 10.66 10.67 -3.50
CA GLY A 83 11.61 11.74 -3.86
C GLY A 83 13.06 11.65 -3.40
N GLY A 84 13.51 10.53 -2.85
CA GLY A 84 14.78 10.42 -2.14
C GLY A 84 15.30 8.99 -2.16
N SER A 85 16.62 8.84 -2.09
CA SER A 85 17.19 7.56 -1.71
C SER A 85 16.66 7.23 -0.32
N PHE A 86 15.84 6.19 -0.19
CA PHE A 86 15.58 5.60 1.11
C PHE A 86 16.92 5.35 1.79
N THR A 87 16.99 5.63 3.08
CA THR A 87 18.19 5.34 3.85
C THR A 87 18.44 3.83 3.84
N ASP A 88 19.69 3.41 4.08
CA ASP A 88 20.06 1.99 4.19
C ASP A 88 19.20 1.23 5.24
N ASP A 89 18.50 1.95 6.13
CA ASP A 89 17.65 1.41 7.19
C ASP A 89 16.22 1.05 6.72
N PHE A 90 15.76 1.57 5.58
CA PHE A 90 14.38 1.33 5.12
C PHE A 90 14.10 -0.12 4.70
N PRO A 91 14.98 -0.82 3.95
CA PRO A 91 14.79 -2.25 3.66
C PRO A 91 14.69 -3.09 4.94
N GLN A 92 15.47 -2.75 5.97
CA GLN A 92 15.39 -3.42 7.26
C GLN A 92 14.06 -3.15 7.95
N ALA A 93 13.57 -1.90 7.94
CA ALA A 93 12.27 -1.58 8.52
C ALA A 93 11.13 -2.34 7.84
N VAL A 94 11.20 -2.56 6.53
CA VAL A 94 10.22 -3.37 5.81
C VAL A 94 10.32 -4.86 6.15
N LYS A 95 11.54 -5.41 6.28
CA LYS A 95 11.75 -6.77 6.82
C LYS A 95 11.16 -6.90 8.23
N ASP A 96 11.29 -5.88 9.06
CA ASP A 96 10.73 -5.87 10.42
C ASP A 96 9.19 -5.87 10.40
N VAL A 97 8.56 -5.17 9.44
CA VAL A 97 7.11 -5.20 9.20
C VAL A 97 6.65 -6.60 8.82
N LEU A 98 7.28 -7.22 7.83
CA LEU A 98 6.96 -8.60 7.43
C LEU A 98 7.08 -9.57 8.62
N ALA A 99 8.16 -9.46 9.38
CA ALA A 99 8.41 -10.33 10.53
C ALA A 99 7.44 -10.10 11.70
N SER A 100 6.69 -8.99 11.71
CA SER A 100 5.68 -8.69 12.74
C SER A 100 4.35 -9.42 12.52
N ALA A 101 4.16 -10.02 11.34
CA ALA A 101 3.01 -10.84 11.00
C ALA A 101 2.73 -11.92 12.05
N LYS A 102 1.44 -12.12 12.37
CA LYS A 102 1.00 -13.08 13.37
C LYS A 102 0.11 -14.13 12.73
N TYR A 103 0.49 -15.39 12.93
CA TYR A 103 -0.31 -16.54 12.52
C TYR A 103 -0.16 -17.70 13.49
N GLU A 104 -1.10 -18.65 13.39
CA GLU A 104 -1.06 -19.96 14.04
C GLU A 104 -1.43 -21.04 13.03
N ILE A 105 -0.63 -22.10 12.93
CA ILE A 105 -1.03 -23.32 12.23
C ILE A 105 -1.95 -24.11 13.14
N THR A 106 -3.21 -24.29 12.75
CA THR A 106 -4.26 -24.82 13.62
C THR A 106 -4.67 -26.26 13.32
N GLY A 107 -4.28 -26.78 12.16
CA GLY A 107 -4.40 -28.19 11.84
C GLY A 107 -4.16 -28.48 10.36
N SER A 108 -4.13 -29.76 10.03
CA SER A 108 -4.08 -30.25 8.66
C SER A 108 -4.97 -31.47 8.47
N GLU A 109 -5.55 -31.57 7.28
CA GLU A 109 -6.27 -32.75 6.82
C GLU A 109 -5.61 -33.28 5.54
N LYS A 110 -5.60 -34.60 5.40
CA LYS A 110 -5.11 -35.30 4.21
C LYS A 110 -6.26 -36.04 3.54
N ASP A 111 -6.39 -35.90 2.23
CA ASP A 111 -7.41 -36.61 1.47
C ASP A 111 -6.94 -38.00 0.98
N ASP A 112 -7.86 -38.73 0.34
CA ASP A 112 -7.60 -40.08 -0.18
C ASP A 112 -6.64 -40.08 -1.38
N ASP A 113 -6.48 -38.93 -2.07
CA ASP A 113 -5.60 -38.74 -3.22
C ASP A 113 -4.18 -38.32 -2.79
N GLY A 114 -3.99 -38.04 -1.49
CA GLY A 114 -2.70 -37.73 -0.89
C GLY A 114 -2.41 -36.22 -0.78
N ASN A 115 -3.37 -35.37 -1.13
CA ASN A 115 -3.28 -33.92 -0.98
C ASN A 115 -3.52 -33.52 0.47
N TYR A 116 -3.00 -32.36 0.86
CA TYR A 116 -3.23 -31.78 2.18
C TYR A 116 -4.00 -30.47 2.08
N THR A 117 -4.75 -30.16 3.13
CA THR A 117 -5.29 -28.84 3.40
C THR A 117 -4.86 -28.45 4.80
N VAL A 118 -4.20 -27.31 4.94
CA VAL A 118 -3.68 -26.81 6.22
C VAL A 118 -4.43 -25.54 6.59
N ASP A 119 -4.96 -25.50 7.81
CA ASP A 119 -5.68 -24.34 8.35
C ASP A 119 -4.69 -23.40 9.05
N VAL A 120 -4.55 -22.19 8.53
CA VAL A 120 -3.73 -21.11 9.08
C VAL A 120 -4.65 -20.03 9.63
N THR A 121 -4.57 -19.75 10.93
CA THR A 121 -5.23 -18.59 11.51
C THR A 121 -4.29 -17.39 11.38
N VAL A 122 -4.68 -16.40 10.59
CA VAL A 122 -3.97 -15.12 10.42
C VAL A 122 -4.62 -14.07 11.33
N TYR A 123 -3.80 -13.20 11.91
CA TYR A 123 -4.27 -12.02 12.61
C TYR A 123 -3.86 -10.80 11.78
N PRO A 124 -4.78 -10.19 11.02
CA PRO A 124 -4.45 -9.08 10.13
C PRO A 124 -3.90 -7.89 10.91
N SER A 125 -2.81 -7.29 10.42
CA SER A 125 -2.23 -6.05 10.97
C SER A 125 -2.72 -4.81 10.21
N ASP A 126 -3.00 -3.73 10.94
CA ASP A 126 -3.33 -2.40 10.41
C ASP A 126 -2.08 -1.54 10.11
N VAL A 127 -0.87 -2.12 10.18
CA VAL A 127 0.40 -1.37 10.05
C VAL A 127 0.50 -0.52 8.79
N PHE A 128 -0.01 -1.00 7.64
CA PHE A 128 0.04 -0.21 6.41
C PHE A 128 -0.99 0.92 6.38
N ASP A 129 -2.12 0.75 7.06
CA ASP A 129 -3.10 1.83 7.25
C ASP A 129 -2.49 2.97 8.07
N ILE A 130 -1.88 2.63 9.20
CA ILE A 130 -1.23 3.61 10.08
C ILE A 130 -0.02 4.24 9.38
N PHE A 131 0.79 3.45 8.67
CA PHE A 131 1.94 3.94 7.92
C PHE A 131 1.51 4.98 6.88
N TYR A 132 0.42 4.71 6.17
CA TYR A 132 -0.13 5.64 5.19
C TYR A 132 -0.61 6.94 5.86
N GLU A 133 -1.42 6.85 6.90
CA GLU A 133 -1.92 8.01 7.66
C GLU A 133 -0.76 8.91 8.11
N LYS A 134 0.25 8.33 8.77
CA LYS A 134 1.42 9.05 9.27
C LYS A 134 2.27 9.65 8.15
N THR A 135 2.42 8.93 7.04
CA THR A 135 3.15 9.45 5.88
C THR A 135 2.44 10.67 5.29
N MET A 136 1.11 10.65 5.21
CA MET A 136 0.32 11.79 4.74
C MET A 136 0.37 12.97 5.73
N GLU A 137 0.19 12.72 7.02
CA GLU A 137 0.33 13.76 8.05
C GLU A 137 1.70 14.44 8.00
N ALA A 138 2.77 13.66 7.84
CA ALA A 138 4.12 14.18 7.76
C ALA A 138 4.40 14.89 6.43
N ALA A 139 3.84 14.43 5.30
CA ALA A 139 3.96 15.10 4.02
C ALA A 139 3.26 16.47 4.02
N VAL A 140 2.12 16.59 4.69
CA VAL A 140 1.36 17.84 4.83
C VAL A 140 2.06 18.81 5.79
N SER A 141 2.55 18.33 6.94
CA SER A 141 3.16 19.17 7.97
C SER A 141 4.64 19.54 7.74
N ALA A 142 5.30 18.99 6.72
CA ALA A 142 6.71 19.23 6.46
C ALA A 142 6.95 20.62 5.82
N GLU A 143 7.43 21.58 6.63
CA GLU A 143 7.95 22.86 6.11
C GLU A 143 9.22 22.68 5.24
N ASP A 144 9.94 21.58 5.44
CA ASP A 144 11.16 21.19 4.71
C ASP A 144 11.09 19.71 4.31
N THR A 145 10.89 19.47 3.02
CA THR A 145 10.82 18.13 2.41
C THR A 145 12.18 17.63 1.93
N SER A 146 13.28 18.26 2.33
CA SER A 146 14.63 17.84 1.90
C SER A 146 15.06 16.47 2.45
N ASP A 147 14.38 15.93 3.47
CA ASP A 147 14.58 14.59 4.03
C ASP A 147 13.29 13.75 4.07
N ILE A 148 12.58 13.67 2.93
CA ILE A 148 11.39 12.81 2.80
C ILE A 148 11.70 11.34 3.16
N GLY A 149 12.89 10.84 2.83
CA GLY A 149 13.29 9.46 3.16
C GLY A 149 13.29 9.19 4.67
N GLY A 150 13.82 10.12 5.48
CA GLY A 150 13.80 10.03 6.93
C GLY A 150 12.38 10.12 7.52
N ILE A 151 11.54 10.98 6.94
CA ILE A 151 10.13 11.13 7.34
C ILE A 151 9.35 9.82 7.13
N VAL A 152 9.49 9.23 5.95
CA VAL A 152 8.80 7.99 5.56
C VAL A 152 9.27 6.82 6.41
N LEU A 153 10.58 6.72 6.66
CA LEU A 153 11.12 5.72 7.57
C LEU A 153 10.57 5.87 8.99
N GLN A 154 10.43 7.10 9.50
CA GLN A 154 9.87 7.33 10.82
C GLN A 154 8.39 6.96 10.87
N ALA A 155 7.61 7.31 9.85
CA ALA A 155 6.20 6.93 9.73
C ALA A 155 6.04 5.40 9.77
N LEU A 156 6.90 4.64 9.09
CA LEU A 156 6.86 3.18 9.10
C LEU A 156 7.20 2.60 10.48
N LYS A 157 8.19 3.19 11.17
CA LYS A 157 8.55 2.79 12.54
C LYS A 157 7.43 3.09 13.54
N ASP A 158 6.82 4.26 13.44
CA ASP A 158 5.71 4.65 14.31
C ASP A 158 4.49 3.75 14.05
N ALA A 159 4.22 3.41 12.79
CA ALA A 159 3.18 2.45 12.44
C ALA A 159 3.43 1.07 13.05
N MET A 160 4.67 0.60 12.99
CA MET A 160 5.08 -0.65 13.63
C MET A 160 4.91 -0.66 15.15
N ASP A 161 5.16 0.47 15.81
CA ASP A 161 4.98 0.63 17.26
C ASP A 161 3.51 0.74 17.66
N GLU A 162 2.66 1.29 16.79
CA GLU A 162 1.25 1.55 17.03
C GLU A 162 0.30 0.46 16.50
N GLN A 163 0.79 -0.44 15.62
CA GLN A 163 -0.03 -1.44 14.96
C GLN A 163 -0.86 -2.26 15.95
N THR A 164 -2.08 -2.53 15.54
CA THR A 164 -2.98 -3.46 16.19
C THR A 164 -3.28 -4.63 15.27
N PHE A 165 -3.81 -5.69 15.87
CA PHE A 165 -4.11 -6.93 15.15
C PHE A 165 -5.59 -7.21 15.29
N GLY A 166 -6.22 -7.54 14.17
CA GLY A 166 -7.62 -7.94 14.10
C GLY A 166 -7.93 -9.25 14.81
N ASP A 167 -9.20 -9.65 14.74
CA ASP A 167 -9.61 -10.99 15.15
C ASP A 167 -8.96 -12.05 14.21
N GLY A 168 -8.76 -13.27 14.72
CA GLY A 168 -8.13 -14.34 13.95
C GLY A 168 -9.05 -14.85 12.83
N GLU A 169 -8.51 -14.91 11.62
CA GLU A 169 -9.19 -15.35 10.39
C GLU A 169 -8.56 -16.64 9.88
N VAL A 170 -9.36 -17.66 9.59
CA VAL A 170 -8.85 -18.96 9.13
C VAL A 170 -8.79 -18.97 7.61
N HIS A 171 -7.59 -19.19 7.08
CA HIS A 171 -7.30 -19.41 5.67
C HIS A 171 -6.80 -20.83 5.47
N GLN A 172 -7.11 -21.41 4.31
CA GLN A 172 -6.73 -22.78 3.98
C GLN A 172 -5.64 -22.77 2.92
N VAL A 173 -4.57 -23.52 3.16
CA VAL A 173 -3.50 -23.75 2.19
C VAL A 173 -3.57 -25.18 1.69
N ARG A 174 -3.88 -25.36 0.41
CA ARG A 174 -3.82 -26.68 -0.23
C ARG A 174 -2.40 -27.01 -0.67
N ILE A 175 -2.03 -28.28 -0.49
CA ILE A 175 -0.79 -28.86 -0.98
C ILE A 175 -1.15 -30.08 -1.82
N ASP A 176 -0.99 -29.97 -3.12
CA ASP A 176 -1.35 -31.00 -4.09
C ASP A 176 -0.18 -31.98 -4.28
N TYR A 177 -0.46 -33.28 -4.35
CA TYR A 177 0.54 -34.31 -4.63
C TYR A 177 0.54 -34.68 -6.11
N ASP A 178 1.64 -34.39 -6.80
CA ASP A 178 1.86 -34.84 -8.17
C ASP A 178 2.34 -36.30 -8.17
N GLU A 179 1.48 -37.22 -8.63
CA GLU A 179 1.82 -38.63 -8.71
C GLU A 179 2.89 -38.95 -9.77
N ASP A 180 2.99 -38.18 -10.85
CA ASP A 180 3.92 -38.42 -11.95
C ASP A 180 5.33 -37.95 -11.60
N GLU A 181 5.43 -36.77 -10.98
CA GLU A 181 6.70 -36.16 -10.55
C GLU A 181 7.12 -36.63 -9.15
N LYS A 182 6.17 -37.18 -8.37
CA LYS A 182 6.37 -37.59 -6.97
C LYS A 182 6.76 -36.42 -6.08
N LEU A 183 6.15 -35.26 -6.32
CA LEU A 183 6.41 -33.99 -5.63
C LEU A 183 5.12 -33.47 -4.99
N TYR A 184 5.29 -32.64 -3.95
CA TYR A 184 4.19 -31.84 -3.42
C TYR A 184 4.33 -30.41 -3.91
N GLU A 185 3.21 -29.75 -4.17
CA GLU A 185 3.12 -28.37 -4.67
C GLU A 185 2.11 -27.59 -3.84
N PHE A 186 2.51 -26.39 -3.39
CA PHE A 186 1.58 -25.46 -2.75
C PHE A 186 0.63 -24.85 -3.78
N ASN A 187 -0.64 -24.73 -3.42
CA ASN A 187 -1.59 -24.03 -4.27
C ASN A 187 -1.30 -22.53 -4.27
N GLU A 188 -0.92 -22.00 -5.44
CA GLU A 188 -0.50 -20.60 -5.64
C GLU A 188 -1.57 -19.58 -5.23
N ASP A 189 -2.84 -19.87 -5.56
CA ASP A 189 -3.96 -18.97 -5.22
C ASP A 189 -4.14 -18.88 -3.69
N ASP A 190 -4.08 -20.03 -3.00
CA ASP A 190 -4.25 -20.10 -1.55
C ASP A 190 -3.09 -19.40 -0.81
N THR A 191 -1.85 -19.58 -1.27
CA THR A 191 -0.69 -18.89 -0.69
C THR A 191 -0.71 -17.40 -0.98
N THR A 192 -1.21 -16.97 -2.15
CA THR A 192 -1.42 -15.55 -2.45
C THR A 192 -2.43 -14.94 -1.49
N GLU A 193 -3.60 -15.55 -1.36
CA GLU A 193 -4.68 -15.06 -0.49
C GLU A 193 -4.22 -15.00 0.97
N LEU A 194 -3.47 -16.00 1.42
CA LEU A 194 -2.90 -16.03 2.76
C LEU A 194 -1.92 -14.86 3.00
N MET A 195 -1.06 -14.57 2.01
CA MET A 195 -0.08 -13.48 2.11
C MET A 195 -0.77 -12.10 2.12
N GLU A 196 -1.85 -11.94 1.36
CA GLU A 196 -2.69 -10.74 1.38
C GLU A 196 -3.42 -10.55 2.73
N ALA A 197 -3.82 -11.64 3.39
CA ALA A 197 -4.56 -11.56 4.66
C ALA A 197 -3.74 -11.03 5.85
N PHE A 198 -2.40 -11.09 5.80
CA PHE A 198 -1.55 -10.66 6.91
C PHE A 198 -1.61 -9.17 7.19
N PHE A 199 -1.81 -8.36 6.16
CA PHE A 199 -1.78 -6.91 6.27
C PHE A 199 -3.06 -6.36 5.69
N ALA A 200 -3.89 -5.78 6.55
CA ALA A 200 -5.11 -5.13 6.13
C ALA A 200 -4.75 -4.02 5.13
N THR A 201 -5.30 -4.12 3.92
CA THR A 201 -5.14 -3.12 2.87
C THR A 201 -6.47 -2.74 2.22
N GLU A 202 -7.58 -3.32 2.69
CA GLU A 202 -8.91 -3.12 2.10
C GLU A 202 -9.30 -1.64 2.10
N ASP A 203 -9.01 -0.91 3.18
CA ASP A 203 -9.33 0.51 3.29
C ASP A 203 -8.25 1.41 2.65
N THR A 204 -6.96 1.17 2.88
CA THR A 204 -5.88 2.06 2.37
C THR A 204 -5.71 2.04 0.85
N ILE A 205 -5.72 0.86 0.23
CA ILE A 205 -5.51 0.76 -1.22
C ILE A 205 -6.73 1.31 -1.94
N GLU A 206 -7.94 1.19 -1.39
CA GLU A 206 -9.15 1.77 -1.98
C GLU A 206 -9.20 3.29 -1.75
N GLN A 207 -8.87 3.80 -0.56
CA GLN A 207 -8.74 5.24 -0.24
C GLN A 207 -7.68 5.97 -1.08
N LEU A 208 -6.63 5.28 -1.53
CA LEU A 208 -5.64 5.84 -2.48
C LEU A 208 -6.23 6.12 -3.88
N TYR A 209 -7.36 5.49 -4.24
CA TYR A 209 -8.03 5.65 -5.53
C TYR A 209 -9.44 6.25 -5.44
N GLU A 210 -10.05 6.30 -4.25
CA GLU A 210 -11.30 6.98 -4.01
C GLU A 210 -11.03 8.45 -3.64
N PRO A 211 -11.61 9.42 -4.37
CA PRO A 211 -11.57 10.80 -3.92
C PRO A 211 -12.16 10.86 -2.51
N THR A 212 -11.40 11.44 -1.59
CA THR A 212 -11.71 11.68 -0.18
C THR A 212 -13.19 12.06 0.04
N GLY A 213 -13.79 11.48 1.09
CA GLY A 213 -15.24 11.29 1.25
C GLY A 213 -16.15 12.52 1.43
N THR A 214 -15.70 13.73 1.14
CA THR A 214 -16.58 14.90 1.13
C THR A 214 -17.17 15.06 -0.27
N VAL A 215 -18.46 14.76 -0.43
CA VAL A 215 -19.19 15.13 -1.64
C VAL A 215 -19.61 16.59 -1.51
N TYR A 216 -18.97 17.46 -2.28
CA TYR A 216 -19.30 18.88 -2.32
C TYR A 216 -20.52 19.12 -3.21
N ASP A 217 -21.39 20.05 -2.81
CA ASP A 217 -22.54 20.46 -3.63
C ASP A 217 -22.10 21.04 -4.99
N ASN A 218 -20.92 21.64 -5.04
CA ASN A 218 -20.32 22.15 -6.27
C ASN A 218 -19.50 21.05 -6.97
N GLU A 219 -19.89 20.70 -8.20
CA GLU A 219 -19.29 19.60 -8.96
C GLU A 219 -17.77 19.76 -9.19
N TYR A 220 -17.28 21.00 -9.32
CA TYR A 220 -15.87 21.29 -9.55
C TYR A 220 -14.99 20.92 -8.34
N LEU A 221 -15.53 20.97 -7.13
CA LEU A 221 -14.79 20.63 -5.92
C LEU A 221 -14.58 19.11 -5.79
N ASN A 222 -15.39 18.31 -6.50
CA ASN A 222 -15.25 16.86 -6.53
C ASN A 222 -14.25 16.37 -7.61
N TRP A 223 -13.62 17.28 -8.35
CA TRP A 223 -12.68 16.92 -9.41
C TRP A 223 -11.36 16.40 -8.85
N THR A 224 -10.82 15.38 -9.52
CA THR A 224 -9.45 14.90 -9.30
C THR A 224 -8.51 15.46 -10.37
N LYS A 225 -7.24 15.07 -10.33
CA LYS A 225 -6.26 15.32 -11.39
C LYS A 225 -6.81 14.99 -12.79
N THR A 226 -7.56 13.89 -12.92
CA THR A 226 -8.06 13.44 -14.22
C THR A 226 -9.03 14.45 -14.83
N GLU A 227 -10.02 14.90 -14.05
CA GLU A 227 -10.99 15.91 -14.49
C GLU A 227 -10.31 17.27 -14.71
N TRP A 228 -9.39 17.66 -13.82
CA TRP A 228 -8.64 18.90 -13.93
C TRP A 228 -7.80 18.98 -15.21
N GLU A 229 -7.05 17.92 -15.53
CA GLU A 229 -6.22 17.84 -16.73
C GLU A 229 -7.06 17.86 -18.02
N ALA A 230 -8.24 17.24 -17.99
CA ALA A 230 -9.16 17.20 -19.11
C ALA A 230 -9.97 18.52 -19.31
N ALA A 231 -10.08 19.33 -18.27
CA ALA A 231 -10.87 20.56 -18.27
C ALA A 231 -10.27 21.67 -19.15
N SER A 232 -11.15 22.45 -19.77
CA SER A 232 -10.79 23.68 -20.48
C SER A 232 -10.33 24.79 -19.52
N GLU A 233 -9.68 25.81 -20.06
CA GLU A 233 -9.23 26.98 -19.28
C GLU A 233 -10.40 27.71 -18.59
N GLU A 234 -11.57 27.74 -19.23
CA GLU A 234 -12.79 28.32 -18.67
C GLU A 234 -13.29 27.48 -17.50
N GLU A 235 -13.35 26.16 -17.66
CA GLU A 235 -13.75 25.23 -16.61
C GLU A 235 -12.81 25.25 -15.41
N ARG A 236 -11.49 25.28 -15.63
CA ARG A 236 -10.50 25.45 -14.54
C ARG A 236 -10.69 26.79 -13.81
N THR A 237 -11.08 27.83 -14.54
CA THR A 237 -11.41 29.13 -13.93
C THR A 237 -12.65 29.03 -13.05
N GLN A 238 -13.72 28.37 -13.52
CA GLN A 238 -14.93 28.14 -12.71
C GLN A 238 -14.63 27.29 -11.47
N CYS A 239 -13.77 26.29 -11.60
CA CYS A 239 -13.30 25.49 -10.48
C CYS A 239 -12.58 26.35 -9.42
N CYS A 240 -11.66 27.23 -9.82
CA CYS A 240 -11.00 28.15 -8.90
C CYS A 240 -11.98 29.13 -8.23
N LEU A 241 -13.02 29.57 -8.94
CA LEU A 241 -14.06 30.43 -8.37
C LEU A 241 -14.93 29.68 -7.34
N ALA A 242 -15.30 28.43 -7.64
CA ALA A 242 -15.98 27.55 -6.69
C ALA A 242 -15.15 27.35 -5.43
N LEU A 243 -13.83 27.18 -5.58
CA LEU A 243 -12.90 27.05 -4.46
C LEU A 243 -12.89 28.30 -3.59
N VAL A 244 -12.77 29.50 -4.20
CA VAL A 244 -12.80 30.77 -3.46
C VAL A 244 -14.13 30.95 -2.75
N GLN A 245 -15.24 30.62 -3.42
CA GLN A 245 -16.58 30.72 -2.85
C GLN A 245 -16.71 29.88 -1.58
N GLU A 246 -16.32 28.61 -1.67
CA GLU A 246 -16.36 27.66 -0.56
C GLU A 246 -15.43 28.09 0.57
N MET A 247 -14.17 28.38 0.24
CA MET A 247 -13.13 28.76 1.20
C MET A 247 -13.47 30.03 1.98
N GLN A 248 -14.07 31.01 1.32
CA GLN A 248 -14.39 32.30 1.93
C GLN A 248 -15.83 32.36 2.47
N GLY A 249 -16.60 31.28 2.33
CA GLY A 249 -18.01 31.23 2.71
C GLY A 249 -18.87 32.28 2.00
N LEU A 250 -18.53 32.60 0.75
CA LEU A 250 -19.19 33.65 -0.02
C LEU A 250 -20.54 33.18 -0.55
N THR A 251 -21.53 34.07 -0.47
CA THR A 251 -22.82 33.86 -1.12
C THR A 251 -22.73 34.07 -2.64
N ASP A 252 -23.68 33.53 -3.39
CA ASP A 252 -23.78 33.77 -4.84
C ASP A 252 -23.89 35.27 -5.19
N GLU A 253 -24.54 36.05 -4.31
CA GLU A 253 -24.63 37.51 -4.48
C GLU A 253 -23.26 38.19 -4.32
N GLU A 254 -22.43 37.73 -3.38
CA GLU A 254 -21.07 38.24 -3.18
C GLU A 254 -20.14 37.84 -4.32
N MET A 255 -20.26 36.59 -4.79
CA MET A 255 -19.53 36.13 -5.98
C MET A 255 -19.89 36.94 -7.23
N ALA A 256 -21.15 37.29 -7.42
CA ALA A 256 -21.61 38.09 -8.55
C ALA A 256 -21.10 39.56 -8.52
N MET A 257 -20.61 40.04 -7.37
CA MET A 257 -20.04 41.38 -7.22
C MET A 257 -18.53 41.44 -7.54
N ILE A 258 -17.88 40.29 -7.74
CA ILE A 258 -16.47 40.20 -8.08
C ILE A 258 -16.27 40.60 -9.55
N ASP A 259 -15.44 41.62 -9.81
CA ASP A 259 -15.05 41.97 -11.17
C ASP A 259 -13.97 41.00 -11.67
N LEU A 260 -14.40 39.96 -12.39
CA LEU A 260 -13.52 38.98 -12.98
C LEU A 260 -12.55 39.58 -14.01
N ASN A 261 -12.73 40.82 -14.49
CA ASN A 261 -11.77 41.46 -15.38
C ASN A 261 -10.67 42.23 -14.64
N ASP A 262 -10.72 42.31 -13.31
CA ASP A 262 -9.67 42.95 -12.52
C ASP A 262 -8.37 42.15 -12.65
N GLU A 263 -7.27 42.86 -12.95
CA GLU A 263 -5.96 42.23 -13.17
C GLU A 263 -5.45 41.49 -11.92
N THR A 264 -5.80 41.96 -10.73
CA THR A 264 -5.40 41.34 -9.46
C THR A 264 -6.16 40.03 -9.25
N ILE A 265 -7.46 40.03 -9.55
CA ILE A 265 -8.31 38.83 -9.46
C ILE A 265 -7.85 37.78 -10.47
N GLN A 266 -7.57 38.19 -11.71
CA GLN A 266 -7.02 37.30 -12.74
C GLN A 266 -5.67 36.70 -12.35
N GLN A 267 -4.77 37.48 -11.74
CA GLN A 267 -3.51 36.97 -11.21
C GLN A 267 -3.71 35.98 -10.06
N GLY A 268 -4.63 36.26 -9.14
CA GLY A 268 -4.97 35.34 -8.05
C GLY A 268 -5.54 34.01 -8.56
N ILE A 269 -6.42 34.06 -9.56
CA ILE A 269 -6.95 32.85 -10.22
C ILE A 269 -5.82 32.05 -10.87
N GLN A 270 -4.89 32.71 -11.54
CA GLN A 270 -3.75 32.02 -12.16
C GLN A 270 -2.85 31.35 -11.13
N GLN A 271 -2.57 32.02 -10.00
CA GLN A 271 -1.78 31.42 -8.92
C GLN A 271 -2.45 30.17 -8.32
N MET A 272 -3.78 30.18 -8.19
CA MET A 272 -4.51 28.99 -7.74
C MET A 272 -4.42 27.83 -8.74
N LYS A 273 -4.49 28.11 -10.04
CA LYS A 273 -4.30 27.10 -11.08
C LYS A 273 -2.91 26.49 -11.01
N ASP A 274 -1.88 27.34 -10.94
CA ASP A 274 -0.48 26.90 -10.87
C ASP A 274 -0.23 26.06 -9.59
N GLY A 275 -0.86 26.43 -8.48
CA GLY A 275 -0.81 25.66 -7.23
C GLY A 275 -1.49 24.29 -7.35
N LEU A 276 -2.66 24.22 -7.97
CA LEU A 276 -3.35 22.95 -8.22
C LEU A 276 -2.56 22.05 -9.20
N ASP A 277 -2.00 22.63 -10.26
CA ASP A 277 -1.13 21.90 -11.19
C ASP A 277 0.08 21.30 -10.46
N LEU A 278 0.76 22.09 -9.62
CA LEU A 278 1.89 21.61 -8.81
C LEU A 278 1.48 20.48 -7.85
N SER A 279 0.34 20.65 -7.17
CA SER A 279 -0.19 19.65 -6.24
C SER A 279 -0.52 18.33 -6.93
N PHE A 280 -1.06 18.36 -8.14
CA PHE A 280 -1.33 17.18 -8.93
C PHE A 280 -0.07 16.58 -9.59
N GLU A 281 0.94 17.38 -9.91
CA GLU A 281 2.26 16.89 -10.32
C GLU A 281 2.94 16.10 -9.19
N ASN A 282 2.78 16.52 -7.94
CA ASN A 282 3.27 15.84 -6.75
C ASN A 282 2.42 14.62 -6.34
N GLY A 283 1.75 13.95 -7.28
CA GLY A 283 1.15 12.63 -7.05
C GLY A 283 -0.05 12.56 -6.08
N MET A 284 -0.58 13.69 -5.59
CA MET A 284 -1.75 13.69 -4.72
C MET A 284 -3.02 13.32 -5.51
N ASN A 285 -3.71 12.26 -5.09
CA ASN A 285 -4.97 11.80 -5.67
C ASN A 285 -6.17 12.16 -4.78
N VAL A 286 -6.32 13.45 -4.46
CA VAL A 286 -7.41 14.01 -3.64
C VAL A 286 -8.36 14.87 -4.48
N SER A 287 -9.58 15.08 -4.01
CA SER A 287 -10.50 16.04 -4.65
C SER A 287 -10.00 17.48 -4.44
N ILE A 288 -10.33 18.39 -5.34
CA ILE A 288 -9.97 19.81 -5.21
C ILE A 288 -10.53 20.43 -3.92
N GLY A 289 -11.74 20.04 -3.52
CA GLY A 289 -12.37 20.53 -2.30
C GLY A 289 -11.63 20.06 -1.04
N ASP A 290 -11.24 18.78 -0.99
CA ASP A 290 -10.52 18.25 0.18
C ASP A 290 -9.09 18.80 0.27
N TYR A 291 -8.43 19.00 -0.87
CA TYR A 291 -7.16 19.74 -0.91
C TYR A 291 -7.31 21.14 -0.28
N ALA A 292 -8.39 21.86 -0.61
CA ALA A 292 -8.67 23.17 -0.01
C ALA A 292 -8.92 23.10 1.50
N ALA A 293 -9.71 22.12 1.95
CA ALA A 293 -10.02 21.94 3.37
C ALA A 293 -8.76 21.67 4.20
N ILE A 294 -7.83 20.86 3.67
CA ILE A 294 -6.52 20.58 4.28
C ILE A 294 -5.73 21.87 4.44
N VAL A 295 -5.57 22.63 3.35
CA VAL A 295 -4.81 23.91 3.36
C VAL A 295 -5.44 24.95 4.32
N GLN A 296 -6.78 24.98 4.43
CA GLN A 296 -7.47 25.90 5.34
C GLN A 296 -7.29 25.52 6.82
N GLY A 297 -7.31 24.23 7.14
CA GLY A 297 -7.11 23.72 8.50
C GLY A 297 -5.79 24.16 9.13
N GLU A 298 -4.76 24.39 8.31
CA GLU A 298 -3.45 24.87 8.75
C GLU A 298 -3.43 26.39 9.03
N THR A 299 -4.23 27.19 8.30
CA THR A 299 -4.30 28.65 8.52
C THR A 299 -5.11 29.07 9.75
N GLY A 300 -5.88 28.14 10.33
CA GLY A 300 -6.68 28.37 11.55
C GLY A 300 -5.97 28.08 12.87
N ALA A 301 -4.70 27.62 12.85
CA ALA A 301 -3.94 27.25 14.04
C ALA A 301 -3.15 28.40 14.69
N GLU A 302 -3.37 29.65 14.28
CA GLU A 302 -2.90 30.85 14.99
C GLU A 302 -4.07 31.65 15.59
N GLU A 303 -4.50 31.28 16.81
CA GLU A 303 -5.10 32.22 17.79
C GLU A 303 -4.41 32.13 19.15
#